data_AF-A6IH79-F1
#
_entry.id   AF-A6IH79-F1
#
_cell.length_a   1.000
_cell.length_b   1.000
_cell.length_c   1.000
_cell.angle_alpha   90.00
_cell.angle_beta   90.00
_cell.angle_gamma   90.00
#
_symmetry.space_group_name_H-M   'P 1'
#
loop_
_entity.id
_entity.type
_entity.pdbx_description
1 polymer ?
#
loop_
_entity_poly.entity_id
_entity_poly.type
_entity_poly.pdbx_seq_one_letter_code
_entity_poly.pdbx_strand_id
1 'polypeptide(L)'
;MTGTDSDCPNNEPNFFKKHLCDDTKEAAFLNRAARKLRQFLKMNISEEFNDHLLRVSDGTQTLVNCTSKEEKTIKEQKKNDPCFLKRLLREIKTCWNKILNSSI
;
A
#
# COMPACT_ATOMS: atom_id res chain seq x y z
N MET A 1 -8.55 -2.85 -11.67
CA MET A 1 -7.59 -2.07 -12.48
C MET A 1 -6.92 -3.00 -13.50
N THR A 2 -7.64 -3.38 -14.56
CA THR A 2 -7.25 -4.39 -15.55
C THR A 2 -6.66 -3.80 -16.84
N GLY A 3 -6.50 -2.48 -16.94
CA GLY A 3 -5.83 -1.82 -18.07
C GLY A 3 -4.33 -2.16 -18.15
N THR A 4 -3.79 -2.16 -19.36
CA THR A 4 -2.38 -2.41 -19.67
C THR A 4 -1.46 -1.51 -18.84
N ASP A 5 -0.34 -2.04 -18.37
CA ASP A 5 0.69 -1.28 -17.63
C ASP A 5 1.41 -0.19 -18.46
N SER A 6 1.00 -0.02 -19.72
CA SER A 6 1.71 0.71 -20.79
C SER A 6 1.87 2.22 -20.56
N ASP A 7 1.04 2.83 -19.71
CA ASP A 7 1.02 4.28 -19.53
C ASP A 7 1.69 4.74 -18.22
N CYS A 8 2.13 3.80 -17.38
CA CYS A 8 2.76 4.14 -16.11
C CYS A 8 4.26 4.37 -16.25
N PRO A 9 4.82 5.46 -15.68
CA PRO A 9 6.26 5.70 -15.75
C PRO A 9 7.01 4.58 -15.02
N ASN A 10 8.06 4.06 -15.66
CA ASN A 10 8.93 3.01 -15.10
C ASN A 10 9.75 3.47 -13.88
N ASN A 11 9.75 4.77 -13.58
CA ASN A 11 10.49 5.33 -12.47
C ASN A 11 9.94 4.81 -11.14
N GLU A 12 10.83 4.26 -10.32
CA GLU A 12 10.44 3.72 -9.03
C GLU A 12 10.08 4.84 -8.02
N PRO A 13 8.85 4.86 -7.49
CA PRO A 13 8.45 5.84 -6.50
C PRO A 13 9.29 5.74 -5.22
N ASN A 14 9.66 6.90 -4.65
CA ASN A 14 10.48 7.00 -3.43
C ASN A 14 9.93 6.18 -2.25
N PHE A 15 8.61 6.02 -2.17
CA PHE A 15 7.98 5.18 -1.15
C PHE A 15 8.54 3.76 -1.16
N PHE A 16 8.61 3.11 -2.32
CA PHE A 16 9.09 1.73 -2.45
C PHE A 16 10.61 1.63 -2.27
N LYS A 17 11.36 2.68 -2.61
CA LYS A 17 12.81 2.76 -2.29
C LYS A 17 13.07 2.83 -0.79
N LYS A 18 12.23 3.56 -0.05
CA LYS A 18 12.39 3.80 1.38
C LYS A 18 11.78 2.69 2.24
N HIS A 19 10.73 2.05 1.74
CA HIS A 19 9.95 1.06 2.46
C HIS A 19 9.85 -0.21 1.61
N LEU A 20 10.66 -1.20 1.98
CA LEU A 20 10.75 -2.50 1.32
C LEU A 20 10.03 -3.56 2.16
N CYS A 21 9.42 -4.53 1.48
CA CYS A 21 8.94 -5.76 2.10
C CYS A 21 10.13 -6.75 2.25
N ASP A 22 11.02 -6.48 3.21
CA ASP A 22 12.13 -7.37 3.56
C ASP A 22 11.74 -8.40 4.63
N ASP A 23 12.49 -9.49 4.79
CA ASP A 23 12.23 -10.64 5.72
C ASP A 23 12.02 -10.26 7.19
N THR A 24 12.42 -9.04 7.56
CA THR A 24 12.39 -8.56 8.95
C THR A 24 11.42 -7.40 9.14
N LYS A 25 10.83 -6.88 8.06
CA LYS A 25 10.04 -5.66 8.03
C LYS A 25 8.76 -5.80 7.23
N GLU A 26 8.28 -7.00 6.90
CA GLU A 26 7.02 -7.16 6.18
C GLU A 26 5.85 -6.49 6.90
N ALA A 27 5.71 -6.72 8.21
CA ALA A 27 4.66 -6.10 9.02
C ALA A 27 4.77 -4.57 9.02
N ALA A 28 5.99 -4.03 9.12
CA ALA A 28 6.23 -2.59 9.08
C ALA A 28 5.93 -1.97 7.70
N PHE A 29 6.26 -2.68 6.61
CA PHE A 29 5.90 -2.28 5.25
C PHE A 29 4.39 -2.28 5.08
N LEU A 30 3.71 -3.37 5.43
CA LEU A 30 2.26 -3.53 5.30
C LEU A 30 1.50 -2.46 6.10
N ASN A 31 1.94 -2.14 7.32
CA ASN A 31 1.34 -1.07 8.11
C ASN A 31 1.45 0.30 7.40
N ARG A 32 2.63 0.64 6.88
CA ARG A 32 2.84 1.90 6.12
C ARG A 32 2.04 1.93 4.83
N ALA A 33 2.03 0.82 4.09
CA ALA A 33 1.30 0.68 2.84
C ALA A 33 -0.22 0.83 3.05
N ALA A 34 -0.76 0.25 4.13
CA ALA A 34 -2.16 0.42 4.50
C ALA A 34 -2.51 1.87 4.88
N ARG A 35 -1.63 2.57 5.63
CA ARG A 35 -1.81 4.01 5.89
C ARG A 35 -1.79 4.83 4.60
N LYS A 36 -0.94 4.45 3.63
CA LYS A 36 -0.87 5.09 2.30
C LYS A 36 -2.13 4.80 1.48
N LEU A 37 -2.69 3.58 1.51
CA LEU A 37 -3.96 3.22 0.84
C LEU A 37 -5.12 4.10 1.31
N ARG A 38 -5.26 4.38 2.61
CA ARG A 38 -6.30 5.28 3.13
C ARG A 38 -6.26 6.69 2.53
N GLN A 39 -5.09 7.16 2.06
CA GLN A 39 -4.98 8.48 1.41
C GLN A 39 -5.67 8.52 0.04
N PHE A 40 -5.83 7.37 -0.61
CA PHE A 40 -6.49 7.25 -1.91
C PHE A 40 -8.02 7.31 -1.82
N LEU A 41 -8.61 7.11 -0.64
CA LEU A 41 -10.06 7.31 -0.40
C LEU A 41 -10.51 8.74 -0.72
N LYS A 42 -9.60 9.71 -0.59
CA LYS A 42 -9.84 11.12 -0.94
C LYS A 42 -9.94 11.38 -2.44
N MET A 43 -9.60 10.42 -3.31
CA MET A 43 -9.72 10.56 -4.76
C MET A 43 -11.15 10.38 -5.27
N ASN A 44 -12.03 9.79 -4.46
CA ASN A 44 -13.41 9.48 -4.83
C ASN A 44 -13.53 8.78 -6.21
N ILE A 45 -12.81 7.67 -6.41
CA ILE A 45 -12.80 6.95 -7.70
C ILE A 45 -14.16 6.33 -8.00
N SER A 46 -14.69 5.57 -7.03
CA SER A 46 -16.00 4.92 -7.02
C SER A 46 -16.27 4.49 -5.59
N GLU A 47 -17.53 4.52 -5.15
CA GLU A 47 -17.95 4.10 -3.81
C GLU A 47 -17.52 2.66 -3.50
N GLU A 48 -17.87 1.71 -4.37
CA GLU A 48 -17.50 0.29 -4.22
C GLU A 48 -15.98 0.08 -4.13
N PHE A 49 -15.23 0.79 -4.97
CA PHE A 49 -13.77 0.67 -4.96
C PHE A 49 -13.17 1.30 -3.69
N ASN A 50 -13.74 2.40 -3.20
CA ASN A 50 -13.34 3.01 -1.94
C ASN A 50 -13.60 2.07 -0.75
N ASP A 51 -14.73 1.36 -0.75
CA ASP A 51 -15.03 0.36 0.29
C ASP A 51 -13.99 -0.78 0.30
N HIS A 52 -13.58 -1.23 -0.88
CA HIS A 52 -12.49 -2.22 -1.00
C HIS A 52 -11.16 -1.68 -0.50
N LEU A 53 -10.79 -0.44 -0.86
CA LEU A 53 -9.57 0.19 -0.34
C LEU A 53 -9.60 0.31 1.18
N LEU A 54 -10.74 0.71 1.74
CA LEU A 54 -10.94 0.83 3.18
C LEU A 54 -10.78 -0.53 3.85
N ARG A 55 -11.51 -1.54 3.38
CA ARG A 55 -11.44 -2.92 3.91
C ARG A 55 -10.03 -3.49 3.87
N VAL A 56 -9.30 -3.33 2.75
CA VAL A 56 -7.92 -3.81 2.62
C VAL A 56 -7.00 -3.06 3.58
N SER A 57 -7.14 -1.74 3.70
CA SER A 57 -6.30 -0.94 4.58
C SER A 57 -6.52 -1.27 6.06
N ASP A 58 -7.78 -1.40 6.48
CA ASP A 58 -8.17 -1.62 7.87
C ASP A 58 -7.88 -3.04 8.31
N GLY A 59 -8.22 -4.01 7.46
CA GLY A 59 -7.88 -5.41 7.67
C GLY A 59 -6.37 -5.60 7.79
N THR A 60 -5.59 -4.96 6.90
CA THR A 60 -4.12 -5.04 6.96
C THR A 60 -3.59 -4.47 8.27
N GLN A 61 -4.01 -3.27 8.67
CA GLN A 61 -3.55 -2.65 9.93
C GLN A 61 -3.93 -3.49 11.16
N THR A 62 -5.14 -4.04 11.17
CA THR A 62 -5.64 -4.88 12.26
C THR A 62 -4.80 -6.14 12.39
N LEU A 63 -4.50 -6.82 11.28
CA LEU A 63 -3.76 -8.08 11.28
C LEU A 63 -2.27 -7.91 11.61
N VAL A 64 -1.63 -6.83 11.15
CA VAL A 64 -0.19 -6.62 11.42
C VAL A 64 0.09 -5.95 12.77
N ASN A 65 -0.95 -5.51 13.50
CA ASN A 65 -0.95 -4.87 14.82
C ASN A 65 0.38 -4.18 15.21
N CYS A 66 0.81 -3.23 14.40
CA CYS A 66 2.09 -2.54 14.60
C CYS A 66 1.89 -1.32 15.50
N THR A 67 2.44 -1.34 16.71
CA THR A 67 2.53 -0.20 17.64
C THR A 67 3.60 0.82 17.23
N SER A 68 3.82 1.04 15.93
CA SER A 68 4.83 1.99 15.50
C SER A 68 4.40 3.41 15.86
N LYS A 69 5.28 4.11 16.61
CA LYS A 69 5.20 5.55 16.88
C LYS A 69 4.79 6.25 15.60
N GLU A 70 3.75 7.08 15.68
CA GLU A 70 3.19 7.85 14.58
C GLU A 70 4.32 8.48 13.75
N GLU A 71 4.63 7.87 12.60
CA GLU A 71 5.41 8.56 11.57
C GLU A 71 4.54 9.75 11.18
N LYS A 72 4.98 10.95 11.59
CA LYS A 72 4.37 12.23 11.22
C LYS A 72 3.95 12.11 9.77
N THR A 73 2.69 12.44 9.49
CA THR A 73 2.13 12.50 8.14
C THR A 73 2.99 13.47 7.35
N ILE A 74 4.09 12.99 6.75
CA ILE A 74 4.90 13.80 5.87
C ILE A 74 3.92 14.16 4.77
N LYS A 75 3.69 15.47 4.63
CA LYS A 75 2.89 16.07 3.57
C LYS A 75 3.61 15.78 2.24
N GLU A 76 3.64 14.52 1.81
CA GLU A 76 3.89 14.17 0.43
C GLU A 76 2.63 14.61 -0.31
N GLN A 77 2.59 15.90 -0.62
CA GLN A 77 1.79 16.45 -1.70
C GLN A 77 2.29 15.80 -2.98
N LYS A 78 1.81 14.59 -3.28
CA LYS A 78 1.81 14.06 -4.62
C LYS A 78 0.38 13.66 -4.91
N LYS A 79 -0.11 14.14 -6.06
CA LYS A 79 -1.33 13.65 -6.71
C LYS A 79 -1.31 12.13 -6.64
N ASN A 80 -1.99 11.55 -5.66
CA ASN A 80 -3.05 10.57 -5.84
C ASN A 80 -3.07 10.02 -7.29
N ASP A 81 -2.08 9.19 -7.59
CA ASP A 81 -1.73 8.67 -8.91
C ASP A 81 -2.23 7.22 -9.04
N PRO A 82 -3.10 6.91 -10.01
CA PRO A 82 -3.57 5.54 -10.23
C PRO A 82 -2.44 4.54 -10.49
N CYS A 83 -1.35 4.94 -11.13
CA CYS A 83 -0.19 4.07 -11.37
C CYS A 83 0.48 3.68 -10.04
N PHE A 84 0.71 4.65 -9.15
CA PHE A 84 1.17 4.37 -7.79
C PHE A 84 0.21 3.46 -7.03
N LEU A 85 -1.11 3.70 -7.09
CA LEU A 85 -2.10 2.88 -6.39
C LEU A 85 -2.07 1.43 -6.88
N LYS A 86 -2.03 1.21 -8.20
CA LYS A 86 -1.94 -0.13 -8.81
C LYS A 86 -0.69 -0.86 -8.33
N ARG A 87 0.46 -0.18 -8.33
CA ARG A 87 1.72 -0.74 -7.82
C ARG A 87 1.66 -1.02 -6.32
N LEU A 88 1.10 -0.12 -5.52
CA LEU A 88 0.95 -0.29 -4.07
C LEU A 88 0.13 -1.54 -3.73
N LEU A 89 -1.00 -1.75 -4.41
CA LEU A 89 -1.83 -2.94 -4.23
C LEU A 89 -1.08 -4.23 -4.61
N ARG A 90 -0.27 -4.19 -5.68
CA ARG A 90 0.59 -5.32 -6.08
C ARG A 90 1.61 -5.67 -4.99
N GLU A 91 2.33 -4.67 -4.48
CA GLU A 91 3.35 -4.90 -3.44
C GLU A 91 2.72 -5.39 -2.12
N ILE A 92 1.54 -4.88 -1.73
CA ILE A 92 0.80 -5.40 -0.57
C ILE A 92 0.46 -6.88 -0.74
N LYS A 93 -0.06 -7.27 -1.91
CA LYS A 93 -0.36 -8.67 -2.22
C LYS A 93 0.90 -9.54 -2.14
N THR A 94 1.98 -9.11 -2.78
CA THR A 94 3.26 -9.84 -2.75
C THR A 94 3.77 -10.01 -1.33
N CYS A 95 3.71 -8.96 -0.51
CA CYS A 95 4.19 -8.99 0.86
C CYS A 95 3.36 -9.91 1.76
N TRP A 96 2.02 -9.91 1.61
CA TRP A 96 1.15 -10.87 2.29
C TRP A 96 1.45 -12.31 1.88
N ASN A 97 1.61 -12.57 0.58
CA ASN A 97 1.96 -13.91 0.09
C ASN A 97 3.29 -14.38 0.69
N LYS A 98 4.26 -13.49 0.86
CA LYS A 98 5.54 -13.80 1.48
C LYS A 98 5.36 -14.23 2.93
N ILE A 99 4.63 -13.46 3.75
CA ILE A 99 4.32 -13.84 5.15
C ILE A 99 3.62 -15.19 5.20
N LEU A 100 2.58 -15.39 4.38
CA LEU A 100 1.75 -16.60 4.42
C LEU A 100 2.49 -17.84 3.92
N ASN A 101 3.35 -17.71 2.91
CA ASN A 101 4.10 -18.83 2.35
C ASN A 101 5.38 -19.15 3.13
N SER A 102 5.98 -18.17 3.83
CA SER A 102 7.12 -18.42 4.74
C SER A 102 6.69 -19.04 6.08
N SER A 103 5.39 -19.07 6.37
CA SER A 103 4.82 -19.64 7.60
C SER A 103 4.48 -21.13 7.47
N ILE A 104 4.88 -21.78 6.39
CA ILE A 104 4.72 -23.22 6.09
C ILE A 104 6.11 -23.83 5.96
#